data_AF-A0A7S2JZ47-F1
#
_entry.id   AF-A0A7S2JZ47-F1
#
_cell.length_a   1.000
_cell.length_b   1.000
_cell.length_c   1.000
_cell.angle_alpha   90.00
_cell.angle_beta   90.00
_cell.angle_gamma   90.00
#
_symmetry.space_group_name_H-M   'P 1'
#
loop_
_entity.id
_entity.type
_entity.pdbx_description
1 polymer ?
#
loop_
_entity_poly.entity_id
_entity_poly.type
_entity_poly.pdbx_seq_one_letter_code
_entity_poly.pdbx_strand_id
1 'polypeptide(L)'
;RVWNGGTTHGTVLAVLLNLEDGSPNGGTVSLFKDGQRMCQPQKLPEGLTGKVLYPAVSFKSMTAHVHFGPQALAPLPFTCHMISDAANSHAMVAKDAAPEGKYEVVLPVGLPDEGT
;
A
#
# COMPACT_ATOMS: atom_id res chain seq x y z
N ARG A 1 6.23 18.80 -6.26
CA ARG A 1 6.14 19.50 -4.95
C ARG A 1 6.65 18.54 -3.90
N VAL A 2 7.85 18.74 -3.36
CA VAL A 2 8.43 17.89 -2.31
C VAL A 2 7.78 18.25 -0.97
N TRP A 3 7.44 17.24 -0.18
CA TRP A 3 6.74 17.40 1.10
C TRP A 3 7.74 17.70 2.24
N ASN A 4 7.40 18.66 3.11
CA ASN A 4 8.23 19.13 4.24
C ASN A 4 7.65 18.76 5.62
N GLY A 5 6.60 17.95 5.70
CA GLY A 5 5.79 17.82 6.92
C GLY A 5 5.98 16.53 7.70
N GLY A 6 7.19 16.24 8.19
CA GLY A 6 7.61 15.03 8.94
C GLY A 6 6.54 14.11 9.55
N THR A 7 6.74 12.79 9.46
CA THR A 7 5.94 11.79 10.19
C THR A 7 6.56 11.55 11.57
N THR A 8 5.71 11.35 12.57
CA THR A 8 6.15 10.99 13.93
C THR A 8 5.52 9.66 14.33
N HIS A 9 5.89 9.15 15.51
CA HIS A 9 5.20 7.99 16.08
C HIS A 9 3.68 8.22 16.13
N GLY A 10 2.90 7.21 15.73
CA GLY A 10 1.44 7.25 15.71
C GLY A 10 0.81 7.91 14.48
N THR A 11 1.58 8.50 13.56
CA THR A 11 1.04 9.01 12.29
C THR A 11 0.48 7.86 11.44
N VAL A 12 -0.75 8.00 10.95
CA VAL A 12 -1.37 7.07 10.02
C VAL A 12 -1.18 7.58 8.59
N LEU A 13 -0.47 6.82 7.77
CA LEU A 13 -0.41 7.04 6.33
C LEU A 13 -1.35 6.07 5.62
N ALA A 14 -2.30 6.58 4.86
CA ALA A 14 -3.17 5.78 4.01
C ALA A 14 -2.83 6.01 2.54
N VAL A 15 -2.60 4.92 1.81
CA VAL A 15 -2.42 4.91 0.37
C VAL A 15 -3.73 4.47 -0.28
N LEU A 16 -4.33 5.36 -1.05
CA LEU A 16 -5.54 5.08 -1.82
C LEU A 16 -5.16 4.81 -3.27
N LEU A 17 -5.43 3.60 -3.74
CA LEU A 17 -5.41 3.24 -5.14
C LEU A 17 -6.84 3.31 -5.68
N ASN A 18 -7.08 4.13 -6.70
CA ASN A 18 -8.38 4.21 -7.37
C ASN A 18 -8.26 3.70 -8.80
N LEU A 19 -8.90 2.55 -9.07
CA LEU A 19 -8.99 1.93 -10.39
C LEU A 19 -10.43 2.00 -10.96
N GLU A 20 -11.36 2.66 -10.28
CA GLU A 20 -12.76 2.72 -10.69
C GLU A 20 -12.92 3.55 -11.97
N ASP A 21 -13.34 2.89 -13.04
CA ASP A 21 -13.60 3.51 -14.34
C ASP A 21 -14.75 4.52 -14.24
N GLY A 22 -14.61 5.67 -14.90
CA GLY A 22 -15.61 6.74 -14.87
C GLY A 22 -15.68 7.53 -13.55
N SER A 23 -14.97 7.11 -12.50
CA SER A 23 -14.81 7.94 -11.31
C SER A 23 -13.97 9.20 -11.63
N PRO A 24 -14.19 10.34 -10.96
CA PRO A 24 -13.43 11.57 -11.22
C PRO A 24 -11.91 11.42 -11.10
N ASN A 25 -11.45 10.39 -10.38
CA ASN A 25 -10.03 10.12 -10.10
C ASN A 25 -9.63 8.68 -10.49
N GLY A 26 -10.29 8.07 -11.47
CA GLY A 26 -9.96 6.72 -11.94
C GLY A 26 -8.52 6.64 -12.47
N GLY A 27 -7.83 5.54 -12.17
CA GLY A 27 -6.43 5.31 -12.58
C GLY A 27 -5.42 6.20 -11.84
N THR A 28 -5.65 6.46 -10.54
CA THR A 28 -4.76 7.31 -9.73
C THR A 28 -4.37 6.67 -8.40
N VAL A 29 -3.29 7.21 -7.81
CA VAL A 29 -2.87 6.97 -6.43
C VAL A 29 -2.92 8.28 -5.64
N SER A 30 -3.35 8.21 -4.38
CA SER A 30 -3.40 9.35 -3.46
C SER A 30 -2.82 8.97 -2.10
N LEU A 31 -2.20 9.93 -1.43
CA LEU A 31 -1.71 9.77 -0.06
C LEU A 31 -2.55 10.60 0.91
N PHE A 32 -2.86 10.02 2.07
CA PHE A 32 -3.52 10.68 3.18
C PHE A 32 -2.66 10.52 4.44
N LYS A 33 -2.63 11.56 5.27
CA LYS A 33 -2.00 11.57 6.59
C LYS A 33 -3.09 11.89 7.60
N ASP A 34 -3.30 10.98 8.55
CA ASP A 34 -4.29 11.14 9.62
C ASP A 34 -5.69 11.51 9.07
N GLY A 35 -6.10 10.85 7.98
CA GLY A 35 -7.38 11.07 7.30
C GLY A 35 -7.42 12.28 6.35
N GLN A 36 -6.41 13.16 6.39
CA GLN A 36 -6.34 14.34 5.52
C GLN A 36 -5.55 14.07 4.25
N ARG A 37 -6.06 14.54 3.12
CA ARG A 37 -5.42 14.38 1.81
C ARG A 37 -4.12 15.19 1.73
N MET A 38 -3.02 14.52 1.39
CA MET A 38 -1.68 15.12 1.32
C MET A 38 -1.36 15.70 -0.05
N CYS A 39 -1.92 15.10 -1.10
CA CYS A 39 -1.68 15.48 -2.49
C CYS A 39 -2.95 15.35 -3.33
N GLN A 40 -2.98 16.08 -4.44
CA GLN A 40 -3.94 15.80 -5.50
C GLN A 40 -3.73 14.37 -6.00
N PRO A 41 -4.78 13.68 -6.47
CA PRO A 41 -4.63 12.37 -7.10
C PRO A 41 -3.54 12.38 -8.17
N GLN A 42 -2.58 11.45 -8.07
CA GLN A 42 -1.48 11.31 -9.00
C GLN A 42 -1.82 10.19 -9.98
N LYS A 43 -1.76 10.46 -11.29
CA LYS A 43 -1.98 9.42 -12.30
C LYS A 43 -1.02 8.25 -12.09
N LEU A 44 -1.53 7.03 -12.28
CA LEU A 44 -0.67 5.86 -12.32
C LEU A 44 0.31 5.99 -13.49
N PRO A 45 1.60 5.64 -13.28
CA PRO A 45 2.55 5.50 -14.37
C PRO A 45 2.03 4.54 -15.45
N GLU A 46 2.29 4.84 -16.72
CA GLU A 46 1.79 4.06 -17.86
C GLU A 46 2.13 2.56 -17.75
N GLY A 47 3.35 2.25 -17.27
CA GLY A 47 3.81 0.88 -17.09
C GLY A 47 3.12 0.10 -15.96
N LEU A 48 2.23 0.72 -15.18
CA LEU A 48 1.45 0.09 -14.11
C LEU A 48 -0.04 -0.06 -14.46
N THR A 49 -0.52 0.64 -15.48
CA THR A 49 -1.91 0.54 -15.93
C THR A 49 -2.23 -0.86 -16.44
N GLY A 50 -3.34 -1.44 -15.98
CA GLY A 50 -3.77 -2.80 -16.37
C GLY A 50 -2.96 -3.94 -15.77
N LYS A 51 -1.99 -3.65 -14.87
CA LYS A 51 -1.23 -4.66 -14.16
C LYS A 51 -1.83 -4.94 -12.78
N VAL A 52 -1.58 -6.14 -12.27
CA VAL A 52 -1.84 -6.43 -10.85
C VAL A 52 -0.86 -5.62 -10.02
N LEU A 53 -1.39 -4.86 -9.07
CA LEU A 53 -0.61 -4.04 -8.15
C LEU A 53 -0.70 -4.64 -6.75
N TYR A 54 0.40 -4.54 -6.00
CA TYR A 54 0.50 -5.05 -4.65
C TYR A 54 0.92 -3.93 -3.71
N PRO A 55 0.40 -3.88 -2.47
CA PRO A 55 0.90 -2.96 -1.46
C PRO A 55 2.37 -3.25 -1.19
N ALA A 56 3.21 -2.24 -1.37
CA ALA A 56 4.64 -2.30 -1.07
C ALA A 56 4.98 -1.24 -0.03
N VAL A 57 5.71 -1.65 1.00
CA VAL A 57 6.18 -0.76 2.06
C VAL A 57 7.68 -0.96 2.20
N SER A 58 8.43 0.14 2.16
CA SER A 58 9.88 0.16 2.42
C SER A 58 10.18 1.32 3.35
N PHE A 59 10.94 1.06 4.40
CA PHE A 59 11.28 2.04 5.42
C PHE A 59 12.71 1.80 5.94
N LYS A 60 13.30 2.84 6.54
CA LYS A 60 14.64 2.77 7.15
C LYS A 60 14.56 3.24 8.60
N SER A 61 15.11 2.45 9.52
CA SER A 61 15.24 2.78 10.95
C SER A 61 13.92 3.20 11.62
N MET A 62 12.81 2.51 11.31
CA MET A 62 11.51 2.71 11.96
C MET A 62 10.74 1.40 12.03
N THR A 63 9.61 1.38 12.76
CA THR A 63 8.65 0.27 12.74
C THR A 63 7.37 0.74 12.07
N ALA A 64 6.87 -0.03 11.10
CA ALA A 64 5.61 0.22 10.43
C ALA A 64 4.60 -0.87 10.77
N HIS A 65 3.39 -0.47 11.19
CA HIS A 65 2.25 -1.36 11.32
C HIS A 65 1.41 -1.25 10.04
N VAL A 66 1.43 -2.30 9.23
CA VAL A 66 0.65 -2.35 7.98
C VAL A 66 -0.75 -2.87 8.29
N HIS A 67 -1.77 -2.11 7.89
CA HIS A 67 -3.17 -2.42 8.20
C HIS A 67 -4.00 -2.49 6.92
N PHE A 68 -4.55 -3.66 6.63
CA PHE A 68 -5.33 -3.90 5.40
C PHE A 68 -6.85 -3.91 5.59
N GLY A 69 -7.35 -3.70 6.81
CA GLY A 69 -8.78 -3.63 7.13
C GLY A 69 -9.16 -4.41 8.38
N PRO A 70 -10.48 -4.54 8.71
CA PRO A 70 -11.62 -4.21 7.85
C PRO A 70 -11.99 -2.72 7.80
N GLN A 71 -11.56 -1.91 8.78
CA GLN A 71 -11.84 -0.47 8.85
C GLN A 71 -10.54 0.33 8.72
N ALA A 72 -10.59 1.52 8.13
CA ALA A 72 -9.43 2.41 8.09
C ALA A 72 -9.04 2.86 9.52
N LEU A 73 -7.74 2.91 9.81
CA LEU A 73 -7.24 3.35 11.13
C LEU A 73 -7.53 4.84 11.40
N ALA A 74 -7.52 5.66 10.35
CA ALA A 74 -7.93 7.06 10.39
C ALA A 74 -9.14 7.23 9.47
N PRO A 75 -10.21 7.91 9.91
CA PRO A 75 -11.38 8.17 9.07
C PRO A 75 -11.01 8.93 7.79
N LEU A 76 -11.51 8.47 6.65
CA LEU A 76 -11.38 9.16 5.37
C LEU A 76 -12.66 9.97 5.08
N PRO A 77 -12.58 11.06 4.29
CA PRO A 77 -13.75 11.91 4.00
C PRO A 77 -14.73 11.29 2.98
N PHE A 78 -14.61 9.99 2.73
CA PHE A 78 -15.43 9.20 1.80
C PHE A 78 -15.39 7.73 2.22
N THR A 79 -16.27 6.92 1.63
CA THR A 79 -16.29 5.48 1.79
C THR A 79 -15.46 4.81 0.69
N CYS A 80 -14.58 3.90 1.05
CA CYS A 80 -13.88 3.01 0.12
C CYS A 80 -13.68 1.63 0.75
N HIS A 81 -13.48 0.62 -0.09
CA HIS A 81 -13.17 -0.72 0.38
C HIS A 81 -11.72 -0.81 0.85
N MET A 82 -11.52 -1.50 1.96
CA MET A 82 -10.20 -1.90 2.43
C MET A 82 -9.74 -3.13 1.66
N ILE A 83 -8.42 -3.35 1.56
CA ILE A 83 -7.85 -4.47 0.79
C ILE A 83 -8.31 -5.83 1.33
N SER A 84 -8.51 -5.95 2.65
CA SER A 84 -9.04 -7.18 3.27
C SER A 84 -10.46 -7.55 2.80
N ASP A 85 -11.19 -6.58 2.24
CA ASP A 85 -12.55 -6.73 1.71
C ASP A 85 -12.56 -6.63 0.17
N ALA A 86 -11.41 -6.83 -0.48
CA ALA A 86 -11.33 -6.80 -1.93
C ALA A 86 -12.14 -7.95 -2.54
N ALA A 87 -13.10 -7.61 -3.39
CA ALA A 87 -13.89 -8.59 -4.13
C ALA A 87 -13.02 -9.42 -5.10
N ASN A 88 -13.44 -10.66 -5.38
CA ASN A 88 -12.76 -11.54 -6.34
C ASN A 88 -12.65 -10.95 -7.75
N SER A 89 -13.51 -10.01 -8.13
CA SER A 89 -13.43 -9.28 -9.40
C SER A 89 -12.30 -8.25 -9.44
N HIS A 90 -11.80 -7.81 -8.28
CA HIS A 90 -10.79 -6.75 -8.13
C HIS A 90 -9.44 -7.28 -7.64
N ALA A 91 -9.37 -8.57 -7.33
CA ALA A 91 -8.16 -9.24 -6.87
C ALA A 91 -7.88 -10.48 -7.72
N MET A 92 -6.62 -10.86 -7.79
CA MET A 92 -6.19 -12.08 -8.48
C MET A 92 -5.45 -12.96 -7.49
N VAL A 93 -5.83 -14.23 -7.43
CA VAL A 93 -5.03 -15.24 -6.73
C VAL A 93 -3.85 -15.59 -7.63
N ALA A 94 -2.68 -15.08 -7.28
CA ALA A 94 -1.45 -15.56 -7.89
C ALA A 94 -1.26 -17.02 -7.46
N LYS A 95 -1.16 -17.93 -8.43
CA LYS A 95 -0.65 -19.28 -8.12
C LYS A 95 0.83 -19.13 -7.85
N ASP A 96 1.29 -19.61 -6.71
CA ASP A 96 2.72 -19.74 -6.47
C ASP A 96 3.34 -20.49 -7.65
N ALA A 97 4.37 -19.92 -8.26
CA ALA A 97 5.16 -20.68 -9.21
C ALA A 97 5.71 -21.86 -8.41
N ALA A 98 5.32 -23.08 -8.77
CA ALA A 98 5.94 -24.26 -8.21
C ALA A 98 7.45 -24.11 -8.47
N PRO A 99 8.30 -24.03 -7.43
CA PRO A 99 9.72 -23.96 -7.66
C PRO A 99 10.12 -25.21 -8.44
N GLU A 100 11.04 -25.07 -9.39
CA GLU A 100 11.72 -26.20 -10.03
C GLU A 100 12.67 -26.87 -9.00
N GLY A 101 12.13 -27.39 -7.89
CA GLY A 101 12.90 -27.98 -6.80
C GLY A 101 12.46 -27.54 -5.40
N LYS A 102 13.45 -27.18 -4.56
CA LYS A 102 13.24 -26.85 -3.14
C LYS A 102 12.84 -25.38 -2.98
N TYR A 103 11.92 -25.09 -2.05
CA TYR A 103 11.65 -23.73 -1.61
C TYR A 103 12.87 -23.18 -0.86
N GLU A 104 13.37 -22.02 -1.27
CA GLU A 104 14.27 -21.22 -0.46
C GLU A 104 13.41 -20.37 0.49
N VAL A 105 13.48 -20.67 1.79
CA VAL A 105 12.78 -19.89 2.82
C VAL A 105 13.78 -18.94 3.45
N VAL A 106 13.67 -17.65 3.12
CA VAL A 106 14.42 -16.59 3.79
C VAL A 106 13.68 -16.21 5.07
N LEU A 107 14.17 -16.67 6.20
CA LEU A 107 13.79 -16.18 7.52
C LEU A 107 14.75 -15.04 7.88
N PRO A 108 14.33 -13.76 7.83
CA PRO A 108 15.18 -12.69 8.30
C PRO A 108 15.35 -12.83 9.82
N VAL A 109 16.46 -13.44 10.23
CA VAL A 109 16.93 -13.40 11.61
C VAL A 109 17.78 -12.15 11.73
N GLY A 110 17.24 -11.11 12.37
CA GLY A 110 18.06 -9.97 12.76
C GLY A 110 19.11 -10.43 13.77
N LEU A 111 20.38 -10.42 13.38
CA LEU A 111 21.46 -10.54 14.35
C LEU A 111 21.43 -9.29 15.23
N PRO A 112 21.33 -9.42 16.56
CA PRO A 112 21.56 -8.30 17.46
C PRO A 112 22.91 -7.67 17.10
N ASP A 113 22.93 -6.34 16.97
CA ASP A 113 24.14 -5.51 16.86
C ASP A 113 24.97 -5.59 15.55
N GLU A 114 24.50 -6.24 14.47
CA GLU A 114 25.23 -6.31 13.18
C GLU A 114 24.50 -5.68 11.96
N GLY A 115 23.69 -4.65 12.17
CA GLY A 115 23.10 -3.86 11.07
C GLY A 115 23.70 -2.45 10.97
N THR A 116 24.69 -2.23 10.11
CA THR A 116 25.17 -0.88 9.73
C THR A 116 24.53 -0.41 8.43
#